data_AF-A0ABD5P7D0-F1
#
_entry.id   AF-A0ABD5P7D0-F1
#
_cell.length_a   1.000
_cell.length_b   1.000
_cell.length_c   1.000
_cell.angle_alpha   90.00
_cell.angle_beta   90.00
_cell.angle_gamma   90.00
#
_symmetry.space_group_name_H-M   'P 1'
#
loop_
_entity.id
_entity.type
_entity.pdbx_description
1 polymer ?
#
loop_
_entity_poly.entity_id
_entity_poly.type
_entity_poly.pdbx_seq_one_letter_code
_entity_poly.pdbx_strand_id
1 'polypeptide(L)'
;MTPARLVALGLVALLCSGLVAPVAVGSDGAGEHRSDGATVTVREPSAAVGDVVELVVRFGDTRDATLSLSGAGHDAVLRLDDVDADGRAVVRVNTHLHGRRAYHVEGAADTVNASGPFEPGAYTAAAVDGDGPVDASARRSTGEANLTLTGPRVGGVRLWRGGSTVATDLNSDRTIRDAVDDGALTPAEQVVPGETVVVEVDAAGLGGAYELSRAETSRGRLGDALDAANGRVTVRSADAASDNASDPVVSDLVGAAESVVAAPERGVYYLVLDTTALGSGGERGDRDEGGRTDLLVGVSLGVDGAESADPGAAAGNPRLAFERVAVVDARATVAGAGDRTVELVPEAGVQLRGRTTLAPGTALDVFLTGPDGTAYRDRTAVAAAGNGSSFVATFDLSGVERRTDFEVAFARPDAPTERVSPTTAGTVVRVRPRAGSVELANGTLDPGTARVRASAAHDAVVGLYRRSNNSRGPLLGQLRVPAGNASGFVDLAEPVGENATLVAVLYHDVDASGNLTDADVPYRVDGRPVRDARGAPASATGTPLATTSSVTTDRTTDGTTTASSGDAATVTDEREGTATPDPKTGTTTTDSTERGTPTSNSAPGFGPTAALGALVALLLVRSVVGPRRSR
;
A
#
# COMPACT_ATOMS: atom_id res chain seq x y z
N MET A 1 5.90 -26.69 34.27
CA MET A 1 6.86 -27.75 33.90
C MET A 1 7.84 -27.17 32.90
N THR A 2 9.02 -26.81 33.39
CA THR A 2 10.22 -26.41 32.64
C THR A 2 10.96 -27.63 32.10
N PRO A 3 11.75 -27.46 31.02
CA PRO A 3 13.21 -27.53 31.17
C PRO A 3 13.91 -26.40 30.36
N ALA A 4 14.91 -25.66 30.83
CA ALA A 4 16.24 -25.98 31.39
C ALA A 4 17.24 -26.59 30.37
N ARG A 5 18.02 -25.73 29.69
CA ARG A 5 19.40 -25.97 29.19
C ARG A 5 20.12 -24.60 29.10
N LEU A 6 21.08 -24.25 29.97
CA LEU A 6 22.48 -24.66 30.15
C LEU A 6 23.47 -23.88 29.25
N VAL A 7 24.36 -23.19 29.96
CA VAL A 7 25.40 -22.19 29.66
C VAL A 7 26.47 -22.64 28.63
N ALA A 8 26.96 -21.70 27.83
CA ALA A 8 28.35 -21.66 27.38
C ALA A 8 28.81 -20.19 27.27
N LEU A 9 29.57 -19.74 28.27
CA LEU A 9 30.28 -18.46 28.31
C LEU A 9 31.63 -18.64 27.60
N GLY A 10 31.90 -17.86 26.55
CA GLY A 10 33.20 -17.77 25.89
C GLY A 10 33.82 -16.41 26.14
N LEU A 11 34.72 -16.35 27.11
CA LEU A 11 35.56 -15.20 27.46
C LEU A 11 36.81 -15.19 26.57
N VAL A 12 37.06 -14.14 25.81
CA VAL A 12 38.38 -13.87 25.22
C VAL A 12 38.79 -12.44 25.55
N ALA A 13 39.84 -12.35 26.36
CA ALA A 13 40.56 -11.13 26.68
C ALA A 13 41.97 -11.20 26.07
N LEU A 14 42.54 -10.02 25.85
CA LEU A 14 43.95 -9.68 25.59
C LEU A 14 44.54 -10.00 24.20
N LEU A 15 44.92 -8.94 23.48
CA LEU A 15 46.35 -8.65 23.22
C LEU A 15 46.55 -7.23 22.70
N CYS A 16 47.11 -6.39 23.58
CA CYS A 16 47.81 -5.16 23.22
C CYS A 16 49.19 -5.51 22.66
N SER A 17 49.51 -5.03 21.47
CA SER A 17 50.86 -4.88 20.90
C SER A 17 50.68 -3.93 19.71
N GLY A 18 51.18 -2.69 19.71
CA GLY A 18 52.58 -2.34 19.91
C GLY A 18 53.27 -2.25 18.55
N LEU A 19 52.97 -1.20 17.77
CA LEU A 19 53.78 -0.82 16.62
C LEU A 19 53.99 0.70 16.64
N VAL A 20 55.11 1.08 17.25
CA VAL A 20 55.69 2.42 17.20
C VAL A 20 56.38 2.54 15.85
N ALA A 21 55.82 3.36 14.96
CA ALA A 21 56.55 3.86 13.80
C ALA A 21 57.35 5.11 14.22
N PRO A 22 58.58 5.29 13.70
CA PRO A 22 59.41 6.44 14.07
C PRO A 22 58.79 7.74 13.58
N VAL A 23 58.65 8.69 14.50
CA VAL A 23 58.36 10.10 14.22
C VAL A 23 59.52 10.65 13.38
N ALA A 24 59.28 10.81 12.09
CA ALA A 24 60.09 11.68 11.25
C ALA A 24 59.69 13.12 11.59
N VAL A 25 60.56 13.83 12.31
CA VAL A 25 60.53 15.29 12.43
C VAL A 25 60.90 15.85 11.07
N GLY A 26 59.89 15.98 10.21
CA GLY A 26 59.96 16.72 8.96
C GLY A 26 59.84 18.21 9.26
N SER A 27 60.89 18.95 8.88
CA SER A 27 61.01 20.39 8.92
C SER A 27 59.77 21.14 8.41
N ASP A 28 59.45 22.24 9.09
CA ASP A 28 58.49 23.29 8.74
C ASP A 28 58.41 23.57 7.23
N GLY A 29 57.47 22.91 6.56
CA GLY A 29 56.89 23.40 5.33
C GLY A 29 55.66 24.20 5.72
N ALA A 30 55.68 25.51 5.44
CA ALA A 30 54.48 26.33 5.44
C ALA A 30 53.49 25.75 4.41
N GLY A 31 52.72 24.75 4.81
CA GLY A 31 51.58 24.27 4.06
C GLY A 31 50.59 25.41 4.02
N GLU A 32 50.27 25.90 2.82
CA GLU A 32 49.11 26.75 2.61
C GLU A 32 47.92 26.03 3.26
N HIS A 33 47.48 26.52 4.43
CA HIS A 33 46.12 26.33 4.89
C HIS A 33 45.26 26.96 3.80
N ARG A 34 44.85 26.16 2.82
CA ARG A 34 43.76 26.53 1.95
C ARG A 34 42.55 26.55 2.86
N SER A 35 42.10 27.76 3.20
CA SER A 35 40.80 27.98 3.80
C SER A 35 39.79 27.27 2.92
N ASP A 36 39.14 26.24 3.45
CA ASP A 36 38.02 25.59 2.79
C ASP A 36 36.88 26.61 2.80
N GLY A 37 36.72 27.36 1.71
CA GLY A 37 35.72 28.41 1.63
C GLY A 37 34.30 27.84 1.72
N ALA A 38 33.32 28.66 2.10
CA ALA A 38 31.91 28.26 2.16
C ALA A 38 31.48 27.45 0.93
N THR A 39 30.67 26.42 1.20
CA THR A 39 30.11 25.56 0.17
C THR A 39 28.59 25.58 0.25
N VAL A 40 27.92 25.48 -0.89
CA VAL A 40 26.47 25.33 -0.96
C VAL A 40 26.13 23.99 -1.58
N THR A 41 25.11 23.34 -1.05
CA THR A 41 24.49 22.15 -1.62
C THR A 41 22.99 22.39 -1.75
N VAL A 42 22.42 21.98 -2.87
CA VAL A 42 20.96 22.00 -3.07
C VAL A 42 20.47 20.61 -2.68
N ARG A 43 19.54 20.51 -1.72
CA ARG A 43 19.03 19.21 -1.26
C ARG A 43 18.33 18.44 -2.39
N GLU A 44 17.60 19.17 -3.23
CA GLU A 44 16.90 18.65 -4.41
C GLU A 44 17.31 19.45 -5.65
N PRO A 45 18.19 18.92 -6.51
CA PRO A 45 18.73 19.67 -7.65
C PRO A 45 17.68 19.97 -8.74
N SER A 46 16.45 19.47 -8.58
CA SER A 46 15.31 19.76 -9.45
C SER A 46 14.05 19.94 -8.62
N ALA A 47 13.29 20.99 -8.89
CA ALA A 47 11.97 21.26 -8.28
C ALA A 47 11.03 21.91 -9.31
N ALA A 48 9.73 22.04 -9.03
CA ALA A 48 8.85 22.85 -9.87
C ALA A 48 8.76 24.28 -9.33
N VAL A 49 8.58 25.26 -10.22
CA VAL A 49 8.23 26.62 -9.84
C VAL A 49 6.92 26.57 -9.05
N GLY A 50 6.94 27.18 -7.87
CA GLY A 50 5.88 27.14 -6.88
C GLY A 50 6.16 26.21 -5.69
N ASP A 51 7.20 25.37 -5.72
CA ASP A 51 7.65 24.55 -4.59
C ASP A 51 8.63 25.28 -3.66
N VAL A 52 8.98 24.64 -2.56
CA VAL A 52 10.00 25.10 -1.60
C VAL A 52 11.28 24.29 -1.79
N VAL A 53 12.39 24.99 -2.01
CA VAL A 53 13.71 24.38 -2.20
C VAL A 53 14.59 24.65 -0.98
N GLU A 54 15.35 23.66 -0.54
CA GLU A 54 16.34 23.83 0.54
C GLU A 54 17.76 23.94 -0.02
N LEU A 55 18.42 25.05 0.30
CA LEU A 55 19.84 25.28 0.09
C LEU A 55 20.55 25.14 1.44
N VAL A 56 21.54 24.26 1.50
CA VAL A 56 22.37 24.08 2.69
C VAL A 56 23.72 24.70 2.43
N VAL A 57 24.01 25.77 3.17
CA VAL A 57 25.31 26.44 3.15
C VAL A 57 26.13 25.91 4.32
N ARG A 58 27.34 25.43 4.05
CA ARG A 58 28.34 25.12 5.08
C ARG A 58 29.37 26.23 5.08
N PHE A 59 29.59 26.81 6.25
CA PHE A 59 30.57 27.87 6.43
C PHE A 59 31.98 27.28 6.41
N GLY A 60 32.94 28.06 5.91
CA GLY A 60 34.35 27.73 5.99
C GLY A 60 34.94 28.01 7.37
N ASP A 61 36.09 28.67 7.41
CA ASP A 61 36.73 29.13 8.64
C ASP A 61 36.05 30.39 9.24
N THR A 62 35.05 30.94 8.55
CA THR A 62 34.31 32.14 8.96
C THR A 62 32.94 31.80 9.54
N ARG A 63 32.34 32.75 10.26
CA ARG A 63 30.93 32.68 10.68
C ARG A 63 29.97 33.33 9.70
N ASP A 64 30.50 34.14 8.79
CA ASP A 64 29.71 34.85 7.79
C ASP A 64 29.92 34.21 6.42
N ALA A 65 28.85 34.12 5.64
CA ALA A 65 28.89 33.72 4.23
C ALA A 65 27.90 34.55 3.41
N THR A 66 28.24 34.81 2.15
CA THR A 66 27.32 35.38 1.18
C THR A 66 26.86 34.29 0.21
N LEU A 67 25.55 34.06 0.13
CA LEU A 67 24.91 33.16 -0.82
C LEU A 67 24.29 33.96 -1.96
N SER A 68 24.66 33.66 -3.20
CA SER A 68 23.97 34.16 -4.40
C SER A 68 23.15 33.06 -5.05
N LEU A 69 21.93 33.39 -5.49
CA LEU A 69 21.08 32.52 -6.31
C LEU A 69 20.64 33.30 -7.56
N SER A 70 21.10 32.88 -8.73
CA SER A 70 20.85 33.58 -10.00
C SER A 70 20.37 32.62 -11.07
N GLY A 71 19.40 33.03 -11.87
CA GLY A 71 18.87 32.24 -12.99
C GLY A 71 17.78 32.98 -13.77
N ALA A 72 16.93 32.23 -14.47
CA ALA A 72 15.89 32.80 -15.31
C ALA A 72 14.93 33.69 -14.48
N GLY A 73 14.86 34.98 -14.79
CA GLY A 73 13.91 35.92 -14.17
C GLY A 73 14.17 36.28 -12.70
N HIS A 74 15.13 35.64 -12.02
CA HIS A 74 15.37 35.83 -10.60
C HIS A 74 16.87 35.92 -10.26
N ASP A 75 17.18 36.91 -9.43
CA ASP A 75 18.51 37.13 -8.85
C ASP A 75 18.38 37.48 -7.37
N ALA A 76 19.16 36.82 -6.52
CA ALA A 76 19.21 37.09 -5.09
C ALA A 76 20.63 37.01 -4.53
N VAL A 77 20.89 37.85 -3.52
CA VAL A 77 22.09 37.83 -2.68
C VAL A 77 21.63 37.88 -1.23
N LEU A 78 22.06 36.88 -0.46
CA LEU A 78 21.78 36.70 0.96
C LEU A 78 23.10 36.77 1.72
N ARG A 79 23.12 37.52 2.82
CA ARG A 79 24.19 37.42 3.83
C ARG A 79 23.70 36.52 4.95
N LEU A 80 24.52 35.56 5.32
CA LEU A 80 24.24 34.52 6.31
C LEU A 80 25.26 34.63 7.44
N ASP A 81 24.81 34.49 8.67
CA ASP A 81 25.62 34.48 9.91
C ASP A 81 25.32 33.17 10.66
N ASP A 82 26.36 32.40 10.98
CA ASP A 82 26.30 31.17 11.78
C ASP A 82 26.15 31.51 13.27
N VAL A 83 24.92 31.86 13.67
CA VAL A 83 24.63 32.37 15.03
C VAL A 83 24.75 31.27 16.09
N ASP A 84 24.48 30.01 15.75
CA ASP A 84 24.58 28.87 16.67
C ASP A 84 25.94 28.14 16.61
N ALA A 85 26.83 28.56 15.72
CA ALA A 85 28.19 28.05 15.55
C ALA A 85 28.21 26.54 15.22
N ASP A 86 27.19 26.07 14.49
CA ASP A 86 27.10 24.68 14.02
C ASP A 86 27.80 24.45 12.67
N GLY A 87 28.30 25.53 12.05
CA GLY A 87 28.98 25.53 10.76
C GLY A 87 28.03 25.42 9.57
N ARG A 88 26.72 25.64 9.75
CA ARG A 88 25.69 25.41 8.72
C ARG A 88 24.55 26.43 8.78
N ALA A 89 24.08 26.87 7.61
CA ALA A 89 22.81 27.56 7.44
C ALA A 89 21.91 26.80 6.48
N VAL A 90 20.60 26.78 6.78
CA VAL A 90 19.57 26.24 5.88
C VAL A 90 18.70 27.38 5.36
N VAL A 91 18.75 27.59 4.05
CA VAL A 91 17.93 28.59 3.35
C VAL A 91 16.80 27.88 2.63
N ARG A 92 15.58 28.10 3.10
CA ARG A 92 14.33 27.65 2.47
C ARG A 92 13.87 28.71 1.48
N VAL A 93 13.80 28.34 0.21
CA VAL A 93 13.43 29.20 -0.91
C VAL A 93 12.05 28.81 -1.42
N ASN A 94 11.03 29.59 -1.09
CA ASN A 94 9.68 29.40 -1.60
C ASN A 94 9.53 30.07 -2.97
N THR A 95 9.57 29.27 -4.02
CA THR A 95 9.59 29.74 -5.41
C THR A 95 8.23 30.27 -5.91
N HIS A 96 7.16 30.14 -5.11
CA HIS A 96 5.88 30.80 -5.36
C HIS A 96 5.94 32.31 -5.07
N LEU A 97 6.88 32.75 -4.23
CA LEU A 97 7.06 34.14 -3.85
C LEU A 97 8.14 34.83 -4.67
N HIS A 98 8.23 36.15 -4.51
CA HIS A 98 9.24 36.99 -5.12
C HIS A 98 9.88 37.93 -4.09
N GLY A 99 11.07 38.42 -4.44
CA GLY A 99 11.86 39.29 -3.58
C GLY A 99 12.21 38.64 -2.24
N ARG A 100 12.42 39.46 -1.20
CA ARG A 100 12.84 38.99 0.13
C ARG A 100 11.92 37.93 0.75
N ARG A 101 10.62 37.96 0.45
CA ARG A 101 9.65 37.05 1.08
C ARG A 101 9.82 35.59 0.64
N ALA A 102 10.49 35.35 -0.49
CA ALA A 102 10.78 34.01 -0.96
C ALA A 102 11.81 33.27 -0.11
N TYR A 103 12.50 33.96 0.80
CA TYR A 103 13.62 33.41 1.54
C TYR A 103 13.30 33.34 3.03
N HIS A 104 13.49 32.16 3.60
CA HIS A 104 13.49 31.93 5.04
C HIS A 104 14.80 31.25 5.41
N VAL A 105 15.56 31.85 6.33
CA VAL A 105 16.82 31.30 6.80
C VAL A 105 16.64 30.79 8.23
N GLU A 106 16.92 29.51 8.44
CA GLU A 106 16.90 28.89 9.76
C GLU A 106 18.27 29.10 10.43
N GLY A 107 18.27 29.51 11.71
CA GLY A 107 19.49 29.63 12.52
C GLY A 107 20.35 30.89 12.28
N ALA A 108 20.05 31.72 11.28
CA ALA A 108 20.90 32.87 10.93
C ALA A 108 20.16 34.21 10.94
N ALA A 109 20.90 35.30 11.19
CA ALA A 109 20.46 36.65 10.86
C ALA A 109 20.80 36.94 9.39
N ASP A 110 19.83 37.45 8.62
CA ASP A 110 20.00 37.62 7.18
C ASP A 110 19.65 39.02 6.66
N THR A 111 20.40 39.43 5.63
CA THR A 111 19.97 40.49 4.71
C THR A 111 19.76 39.87 3.35
N VAL A 112 18.53 39.91 2.87
CA VAL A 112 18.15 39.40 1.54
C VAL A 112 17.92 40.57 0.60
N ASN A 113 18.69 40.61 -0.48
CA ASN A 113 18.40 41.45 -1.63
C ASN A 113 18.04 40.54 -2.80
N ALA A 114 16.77 40.53 -3.21
CA ALA A 114 16.27 39.66 -4.26
C ALA A 114 15.33 40.41 -5.20
N SER A 115 15.40 40.09 -6.49
CA SER A 115 14.62 40.72 -7.55
C SER A 115 14.06 39.70 -8.54
N GLY A 116 12.87 40.01 -9.05
CA GLY A 116 12.19 39.22 -10.08
C GLY A 116 11.48 37.95 -9.54
N PRO A 117 10.57 37.36 -10.34
CA PRO A 117 9.92 36.09 -10.01
C PRO A 117 10.78 34.89 -10.43
N PHE A 118 10.54 33.72 -9.83
CA PHE A 118 11.11 32.48 -10.34
C PHE A 118 10.41 32.05 -11.64
N GLU A 119 11.21 31.58 -12.59
CA GLU A 119 10.76 31.06 -13.89
C GLU A 119 11.36 29.66 -14.11
N PRO A 120 10.73 28.81 -14.95
CA PRO A 120 11.34 27.54 -15.31
C PRO A 120 12.71 27.76 -15.99
N GLY A 121 13.76 27.12 -15.48
CA GLY A 121 15.12 27.32 -15.96
C GLY A 121 16.19 26.74 -15.04
N ALA A 122 17.45 26.93 -15.44
CA ALA A 122 18.61 26.60 -14.61
C ALA A 122 18.97 27.79 -13.72
N TYR A 123 19.27 27.48 -12.46
CA TYR A 123 19.72 28.39 -11.43
C TYR A 123 21.06 27.91 -10.88
N THR A 124 21.93 28.86 -10.57
CA THR A 124 23.20 28.61 -9.93
C THR A 124 23.18 29.24 -8.55
N ALA A 125 23.36 28.40 -7.53
CA ALA A 125 23.63 28.83 -6.17
C ALA A 125 25.14 28.83 -5.94
N ALA A 126 25.69 29.92 -5.40
CA ALA A 126 27.10 30.01 -5.06
C ALA A 126 27.26 30.60 -3.66
N ALA A 127 28.16 30.04 -2.85
CA ALA A 127 28.49 30.58 -1.54
C ALA A 127 29.95 31.04 -1.49
N VAL A 128 30.20 32.13 -0.78
CA VAL A 128 31.54 32.70 -0.55
C VAL A 128 31.65 33.12 0.92
N ASP A 129 32.78 32.86 1.56
CA ASP A 129 33.04 33.31 2.93
C ASP A 129 33.08 34.85 3.04
N GLY A 130 32.51 35.37 4.13
CA GLY A 130 32.60 36.76 4.54
C GLY A 130 31.68 37.74 3.79
N ASP A 131 31.85 39.02 4.15
CA ASP A 131 31.09 40.18 3.65
C ASP A 131 31.53 40.68 2.26
N GLY A 132 32.41 39.93 1.58
CA GLY A 132 32.95 40.32 0.28
C GLY A 132 31.82 40.54 -0.73
N PRO A 133 31.87 41.59 -1.57
CA PRO A 133 30.91 41.73 -2.66
C PRO A 133 31.04 40.50 -3.56
N VAL A 134 29.96 39.73 -3.67
CA VAL A 134 29.83 38.68 -4.69
C VAL A 134 29.64 39.41 -6.02
N ASP A 135 30.75 39.78 -6.64
CA ASP A 135 30.73 40.12 -8.05
C ASP A 135 30.38 38.82 -8.79
N ALA A 136 29.34 38.82 -9.62
CA ALA A 136 28.93 37.66 -10.42
C ALA A 136 30.06 37.11 -11.31
N SER A 137 31.16 37.86 -11.46
CA SER A 137 32.38 37.46 -12.17
C SER A 137 33.49 36.86 -11.29
N ALA A 138 33.34 36.84 -9.96
CA ALA A 138 34.29 36.25 -9.02
C ALA A 138 34.16 34.71 -8.99
N ARG A 139 34.71 34.07 -10.03
CA ARG A 139 34.83 32.60 -10.23
C ARG A 139 35.71 31.86 -9.21
N ARG A 140 35.71 32.29 -7.95
CA ARG A 140 36.43 31.63 -6.85
C ARG A 140 35.49 31.19 -5.73
N SER A 141 34.21 30.97 -6.03
CA SER A 141 33.37 30.16 -5.15
C SER A 141 33.94 28.75 -5.11
N THR A 142 34.20 28.25 -3.90
CA THR A 142 34.66 26.89 -3.66
C THR A 142 33.50 25.88 -3.69
N GLY A 143 32.25 26.36 -3.66
CA GLY A 143 31.06 25.54 -3.90
C GLY A 143 30.04 26.27 -4.79
N GLU A 144 29.75 25.68 -5.94
CA GLU A 144 28.57 25.98 -6.77
C GLU A 144 27.62 24.79 -6.71
N ALA A 145 26.32 25.07 -6.63
CA ALA A 145 25.28 24.06 -6.76
C ALA A 145 24.28 24.49 -7.83
N ASN A 146 23.87 23.54 -8.66
CA ASN A 146 22.90 23.79 -9.72
C ASN A 146 21.51 23.36 -9.24
N LEU A 147 20.53 24.20 -9.52
CA LEU A 147 19.10 23.95 -9.29
C LEU A 147 18.37 24.11 -10.62
N THR A 148 17.56 23.14 -10.99
CA THR A 148 16.68 23.22 -12.17
C THR A 148 15.24 23.41 -11.71
N LEU A 149 14.60 24.52 -12.09
CA LEU A 149 13.17 24.71 -11.88
C LEU A 149 12.41 24.32 -13.14
N THR A 150 11.42 23.43 -13.00
CA THR A 150 10.46 23.10 -14.07
C THR A 150 9.17 23.89 -13.90
N GLY A 151 8.31 23.94 -14.92
CA GLY A 151 6.97 24.50 -14.73
C GLY A 151 6.14 23.68 -13.72
N PRO A 152 5.07 24.26 -13.14
CA PRO A 152 4.09 23.51 -12.36
C PRO A 152 3.56 22.35 -13.19
N ARG A 153 3.43 21.18 -12.57
CA ARG A 153 2.97 19.96 -13.24
C ARG A 153 2.07 19.14 -12.32
N VAL A 154 1.09 18.50 -12.92
CA VAL A 154 0.34 17.42 -12.31
C VAL A 154 0.98 16.12 -12.80
N GLY A 155 1.73 15.45 -11.91
CA GLY A 155 2.39 14.17 -12.23
C GLY A 155 1.39 13.04 -12.46
N GLY A 156 0.20 13.14 -11.86
CA GLY A 156 -0.91 12.21 -12.07
C GLY A 156 -1.98 12.32 -10.99
N VAL A 157 -3.07 11.59 -11.22
CA VAL A 157 -4.08 11.30 -10.20
C VAL A 157 -4.12 9.79 -10.04
N ARG A 158 -4.08 9.31 -8.80
CA ARG A 158 -4.29 7.90 -8.48
C ARG A 158 -5.41 7.77 -7.49
N LEU A 159 -6.24 6.74 -7.67
CA LEU A 159 -7.30 6.43 -6.72
C LEU A 159 -6.98 5.14 -5.97
N TRP A 160 -7.19 5.21 -4.66
CA TRP A 160 -7.15 4.07 -3.76
C TRP A 160 -8.51 3.89 -3.11
N ARG A 161 -8.84 2.67 -2.74
CA ARG A 161 -10.06 2.35 -1.98
C ARG A 161 -9.76 1.43 -0.81
N GLY A 162 -10.55 1.57 0.25
CA GLY A 162 -10.49 0.74 1.44
C GLY A 162 -11.83 0.70 2.16
N GLY A 163 -11.95 -0.18 3.16
CA GLY A 163 -13.12 -0.18 4.04
C GLY A 163 -13.29 1.12 4.82
N SER A 164 -14.53 1.47 5.17
CA SER A 164 -14.87 2.74 5.85
C SER A 164 -14.14 2.97 7.17
N THR A 165 -13.71 1.90 7.85
CA THR A 165 -12.94 1.99 9.09
C THR A 165 -11.52 2.47 8.88
N VAL A 166 -10.97 2.38 7.66
CA VAL A 166 -9.60 2.82 7.36
C VAL A 166 -9.50 4.35 7.39
N ALA A 167 -10.55 5.07 6.99
CA ALA A 167 -10.54 6.55 6.88
C ALA A 167 -10.05 7.26 8.15
N THR A 168 -10.41 6.75 9.34
CA THR A 168 -10.03 7.39 10.62
C THR A 168 -8.52 7.35 10.89
N ASP A 169 -7.80 6.41 10.27
CA ASP A 169 -6.37 6.21 10.47
C ASP A 169 -5.53 6.97 9.40
N LEU A 170 -6.17 7.46 8.33
CA LEU A 170 -5.53 8.17 7.21
C LEU A 170 -5.33 9.66 7.50
N ASN A 171 -4.51 9.97 8.50
CA ASN A 171 -4.24 11.34 8.95
C ASN A 171 -2.82 11.86 8.63
N SER A 172 -1.98 11.05 7.99
CA SER A 172 -0.61 11.43 7.61
C SER A 172 -0.15 10.70 6.34
N ASP A 173 0.83 11.27 5.62
CA ASP A 173 1.40 10.61 4.43
C ASP A 173 1.95 9.21 4.77
N ARG A 174 2.51 9.08 5.97
CA ARG A 174 2.99 7.79 6.48
C ARG A 174 1.86 6.78 6.65
N THR A 175 0.78 7.14 7.34
CA THR A 175 -0.31 6.18 7.58
C THR A 175 -1.05 5.79 6.31
N ILE A 176 -1.11 6.68 5.31
CA ILE A 176 -1.64 6.34 3.99
C ILE A 176 -0.73 5.33 3.28
N ARG A 177 0.58 5.55 3.27
CA ARG A 177 1.54 4.61 2.67
C ARG A 177 1.56 3.26 3.39
N ASP A 178 1.57 3.26 4.72
CA ASP A 178 1.50 2.04 5.52
C ASP A 178 0.19 1.27 5.21
N ALA A 179 -0.95 1.96 5.05
CA ALA A 179 -2.22 1.34 4.66
C ALA A 179 -2.20 0.76 3.23
N VAL A 180 -1.47 1.37 2.28
CA VAL A 180 -1.24 0.82 0.94
C VAL A 180 -0.34 -0.41 1.01
N ASP A 181 0.76 -0.35 1.76
CA ASP A 181 1.73 -1.43 1.89
C ASP A 181 1.13 -2.65 2.60
N ASP A 182 0.26 -2.44 3.59
CA ASP A 182 -0.48 -3.48 4.31
C ASP A 182 -1.71 -4.01 3.53
N GLY A 183 -2.04 -3.41 2.38
CA GLY A 183 -3.18 -3.79 1.54
C GLY A 183 -4.55 -3.40 2.10
N ALA A 184 -4.60 -2.53 3.11
CA ALA A 184 -5.83 -1.91 3.60
C ALA A 184 -6.39 -0.88 2.60
N LEU A 185 -5.50 -0.24 1.83
CA LEU A 185 -5.82 0.53 0.64
C LEU A 185 -5.32 -0.21 -0.61
N THR A 186 -6.18 -0.37 -1.60
CA THR A 186 -5.82 -0.97 -2.90
C THR A 186 -6.16 -0.02 -4.05
N PRO A 187 -5.45 -0.08 -5.19
CA PRO A 187 -5.80 0.72 -6.37
C PRO A 187 -7.27 0.55 -6.76
N ALA A 188 -7.95 1.65 -7.06
CA ALA A 188 -9.39 1.67 -7.28
C ALA A 188 -9.73 1.75 -8.78
N GLU A 189 -10.01 0.61 -9.40
CA GLU A 189 -10.67 0.56 -10.71
C GLU A 189 -12.19 0.75 -10.60
N GLN A 190 -12.73 0.41 -9.43
CA GLN A 190 -14.14 0.53 -9.10
C GLN A 190 -14.30 0.84 -7.61
N VAL A 191 -15.36 1.54 -7.23
CA VAL A 191 -15.69 1.93 -5.86
C VAL A 191 -17.15 1.60 -5.57
N VAL A 192 -17.44 1.25 -4.31
CA VAL A 192 -18.80 0.96 -3.85
C VAL A 192 -19.24 2.07 -2.88
N PRO A 193 -20.48 2.60 -3.00
CA PRO A 193 -20.98 3.62 -2.07
C PRO A 193 -20.88 3.19 -0.59
N GLY A 194 -20.42 4.07 0.29
CA GLY A 194 -20.17 3.81 1.72
C GLY A 194 -18.76 3.33 2.05
N GLU A 195 -17.88 3.19 1.05
CA GLU A 195 -16.45 2.92 1.26
C GLU A 195 -15.61 4.19 1.27
N THR A 196 -14.36 4.05 1.73
CA THR A 196 -13.35 5.10 1.68
C THR A 196 -12.64 5.09 0.33
N VAL A 197 -12.49 6.27 -0.26
CA VAL A 197 -11.63 6.52 -1.41
C VAL A 197 -10.56 7.53 -1.02
N VAL A 198 -9.32 7.27 -1.43
CA VAL A 198 -8.23 8.23 -1.32
C VAL A 198 -7.84 8.65 -2.72
N VAL A 199 -7.99 9.94 -3.02
CA VAL A 199 -7.47 10.52 -4.25
C VAL A 199 -6.10 11.09 -3.97
N GLU A 200 -5.09 10.44 -4.51
CA GLU A 200 -3.72 10.91 -4.49
C GLU A 200 -3.48 11.81 -5.71
N VAL A 201 -3.05 13.03 -5.45
CA VAL A 201 -2.74 14.06 -6.43
C VAL A 201 -1.25 14.36 -6.35
N ASP A 202 -0.52 14.02 -7.40
CA ASP A 202 0.86 14.47 -7.61
C ASP A 202 0.80 15.82 -8.33
N ALA A 203 1.09 16.90 -7.61
CA ALA A 203 0.98 18.28 -8.07
C ALA A 203 2.20 19.11 -7.62
N ALA A 204 3.32 18.89 -8.29
CA ALA A 204 4.52 19.72 -8.11
C ALA A 204 4.27 21.18 -8.55
N GLY A 205 4.75 22.11 -7.74
CA GLY A 205 4.54 23.55 -7.88
C GLY A 205 3.44 24.11 -6.94
N LEU A 206 2.78 23.26 -6.15
CA LEU A 206 1.80 23.71 -5.14
C LEU A 206 2.41 23.87 -3.74
N GLY A 207 3.58 23.27 -3.48
CA GLY A 207 4.14 23.16 -2.12
C GLY A 207 4.32 24.51 -1.43
N GLY A 208 4.87 25.48 -2.15
CA GLY A 208 5.11 26.83 -1.65
C GLY A 208 3.83 27.63 -1.40
N ALA A 209 2.82 27.53 -2.27
CA ALA A 209 1.53 28.18 -2.05
C ALA A 209 0.81 27.57 -0.84
N TYR A 210 0.90 26.24 -0.68
CA TYR A 210 0.34 25.52 0.47
C TYR A 210 0.97 25.96 1.80
N GLU A 211 2.30 26.09 1.86
CA GLU A 211 3.00 26.54 3.07
C GLU A 211 2.68 27.98 3.46
N LEU A 212 2.30 28.83 2.50
CA LEU A 212 1.97 30.24 2.75
C LEU A 212 0.51 30.48 3.13
N SER A 213 -0.34 29.50 2.91
CA SER A 213 -1.74 29.61 3.29
C SER A 213 -1.86 29.88 4.78
N ARG A 214 -2.75 30.81 5.12
CA ARG A 214 -3.09 31.17 6.49
C ARG A 214 -4.24 30.32 7.04
N ALA A 215 -4.78 29.40 6.25
CA ALA A 215 -5.83 28.52 6.70
C ALA A 215 -5.33 27.60 7.81
N GLU A 216 -6.17 27.43 8.84
CA GLU A 216 -5.81 26.60 10.00
C GLU A 216 -5.86 25.11 9.70
N THR A 217 -6.61 24.69 8.68
CA THR A 217 -6.82 23.28 8.31
C THR A 217 -6.09 22.93 7.02
N SER A 218 -5.61 21.68 6.91
CA SER A 218 -4.97 21.18 5.69
C SER A 218 -5.86 21.28 4.45
N ARG A 219 -7.19 21.11 4.61
CA ARG A 219 -8.18 21.30 3.55
C ARG A 219 -8.19 22.75 3.06
N GLY A 220 -8.29 23.72 3.98
CA GLY A 220 -8.25 25.14 3.63
C GLY A 220 -6.93 25.56 3.00
N ARG A 221 -5.80 25.01 3.49
CA ARG A 221 -4.48 25.29 2.90
C ARG A 221 -4.35 24.79 1.47
N LEU A 222 -4.85 23.60 1.19
CA LEU A 222 -4.88 23.07 -0.17
C LEU A 222 -5.83 23.88 -1.07
N GLY A 223 -6.99 24.28 -0.57
CA GLY A 223 -7.92 25.16 -1.29
C GLY A 223 -7.26 26.49 -1.69
N ASP A 224 -6.66 27.20 -0.73
CA ASP A 224 -5.93 28.45 -0.99
C ASP A 224 -4.78 28.25 -2.00
N ALA A 225 -4.04 27.13 -1.89
CA ALA A 225 -2.93 26.81 -2.78
C ALA A 225 -3.40 26.56 -4.22
N LEU A 226 -4.51 25.84 -4.38
CA LEU A 226 -5.14 25.61 -5.68
C LEU A 226 -5.65 26.92 -6.26
N ASP A 227 -6.33 27.76 -5.48
CA ASP A 227 -6.79 29.07 -5.93
C ASP A 227 -5.63 29.95 -6.39
N ALA A 228 -4.52 29.99 -5.63
CA ALA A 228 -3.31 30.72 -5.99
C ALA A 228 -2.67 30.21 -7.29
N ALA A 229 -2.80 28.92 -7.59
CA ALA A 229 -2.32 28.29 -8.81
C ALA A 229 -3.34 28.32 -9.96
N ASN A 230 -4.52 28.95 -9.78
CA ASN A 230 -5.68 28.80 -10.68
C ASN A 230 -5.97 27.32 -11.01
N GLY A 231 -5.83 26.45 -10.01
CA GLY A 231 -6.00 25.01 -10.10
C GLY A 231 -7.29 24.55 -9.44
N ARG A 232 -7.72 23.33 -9.75
CA ARG A 232 -8.91 22.68 -9.17
C ARG A 232 -8.74 21.17 -9.11
N VAL A 233 -9.40 20.55 -8.14
CA VAL A 233 -9.62 19.09 -8.12
C VAL A 233 -11.11 18.82 -8.23
N THR A 234 -11.50 18.09 -9.27
CA THR A 234 -12.91 17.89 -9.60
C THR A 234 -13.25 16.43 -9.78
N VAL A 235 -14.51 16.09 -9.54
CA VAL A 235 -15.10 14.83 -9.97
C VAL A 235 -16.27 15.14 -10.91
N ARG A 236 -16.38 14.38 -11.99
CA ARG A 236 -17.49 14.44 -12.95
C ARG A 236 -17.96 13.05 -13.33
N SER A 237 -19.23 12.90 -13.68
CA SER A 237 -19.69 11.67 -14.33
C SER A 237 -19.15 11.58 -15.76
N ALA A 238 -18.57 10.44 -16.12
CA ALA A 238 -18.03 10.18 -17.45
C ALA A 238 -19.13 9.82 -18.48
N ASP A 239 -20.36 9.54 -18.02
CA ASP A 239 -21.51 9.25 -18.89
C ASP A 239 -22.03 10.49 -19.65
N ALA A 240 -21.38 11.64 -19.46
CA ALA A 240 -21.65 12.87 -20.21
C ALA A 240 -21.29 12.80 -21.70
N ALA A 241 -20.80 11.65 -22.19
CA ALA A 241 -20.48 11.44 -23.61
C ALA A 241 -21.70 11.30 -24.54
N SER A 242 -22.94 11.30 -24.02
CA SER A 242 -24.10 11.53 -24.88
C SER A 242 -24.17 13.02 -25.19
N ASP A 243 -24.26 13.41 -26.46
CA ASP A 243 -24.37 14.82 -26.93
C ASP A 243 -25.55 15.63 -26.30
N ASN A 244 -26.39 14.97 -25.49
CA ASN A 244 -27.53 15.54 -24.77
C ASN A 244 -27.41 15.44 -23.23
N ALA A 245 -26.25 15.06 -22.70
CA ALA A 245 -26.07 14.99 -21.26
C ALA A 245 -26.08 16.42 -20.70
N SER A 246 -27.10 16.72 -19.90
CA SER A 246 -27.14 17.88 -19.00
C SER A 246 -25.77 18.07 -18.36
N ASP A 247 -25.28 19.31 -18.29
CA ASP A 247 -23.93 19.67 -17.84
C ASP A 247 -23.41 18.72 -16.74
N PRO A 248 -22.23 18.10 -16.92
CA PRO A 248 -21.68 17.22 -15.90
C PRO A 248 -21.61 17.98 -14.59
N VAL A 249 -22.17 17.42 -13.52
CA VAL A 249 -22.04 18.00 -12.19
C VAL A 249 -20.56 17.94 -11.82
N VAL A 250 -19.88 19.08 -11.94
CA VAL A 250 -18.51 19.27 -11.49
C VAL A 250 -18.58 19.58 -10.00
N SER A 251 -18.20 18.62 -9.16
CA SER A 251 -18.07 18.87 -7.73
C SER A 251 -16.62 19.17 -7.39
N ASP A 252 -16.40 20.23 -6.60
CA ASP A 252 -15.12 20.50 -5.97
C ASP A 252 -14.82 19.40 -4.95
N LEU A 253 -13.78 18.61 -5.26
CA LEU A 253 -13.44 17.43 -4.47
C LEU A 253 -12.75 17.82 -3.16
N VAL A 254 -12.08 18.98 -3.11
CA VAL A 254 -11.43 19.46 -1.87
C VAL A 254 -12.49 19.82 -0.83
N GLY A 255 -13.56 20.49 -1.26
CA GLY A 255 -14.72 20.76 -0.41
C GLY A 255 -15.47 19.51 0.06
N ALA A 256 -15.49 18.45 -0.76
CA ALA A 256 -16.16 17.18 -0.44
C ALA A 256 -15.32 16.21 0.41
N ALA A 257 -13.99 16.37 0.46
CA ALA A 257 -13.09 15.49 1.20
C ALA A 257 -13.38 15.53 2.71
N GLU A 258 -13.42 14.38 3.37
CA GLU A 258 -13.53 14.25 4.83
C GLU A 258 -12.23 14.70 5.52
N SER A 259 -11.08 14.40 4.93
CA SER A 259 -9.78 14.88 5.37
C SER A 259 -8.85 15.15 4.18
N VAL A 260 -7.86 16.01 4.42
CA VAL A 260 -6.80 16.31 3.47
C VAL A 260 -5.46 16.10 4.16
N VAL A 261 -4.63 15.25 3.57
CA VAL A 261 -3.27 14.99 4.02
C VAL A 261 -2.32 15.51 2.95
N ALA A 262 -1.37 16.34 3.34
CA ALA A 262 -0.40 16.94 2.41
C ALA A 262 1.01 16.46 2.75
N ALA A 263 1.77 16.14 1.72
CA ALA A 263 3.22 15.92 1.73
C ALA A 263 3.85 16.92 0.74
N PRO A 264 3.83 18.23 1.05
CA PRO A 264 4.25 19.29 0.14
C PRO A 264 5.71 19.13 -0.32
N GLU A 265 6.57 18.55 0.51
CA GLU A 265 7.96 18.22 0.17
C GLU A 265 8.09 17.18 -0.94
N ARG A 266 7.05 16.38 -1.17
CA ARG A 266 6.97 15.43 -2.29
C ARG A 266 6.05 15.92 -3.41
N GLY A 267 5.41 17.08 -3.23
CA GLY A 267 4.35 17.55 -4.13
C GLY A 267 3.11 16.65 -4.15
N VAL A 268 2.87 15.84 -3.11
CA VAL A 268 1.76 14.88 -3.06
C VAL A 268 0.68 15.33 -2.08
N TYR A 269 -0.58 15.25 -2.50
CA TYR A 269 -1.74 15.60 -1.70
C TYR A 269 -2.77 14.48 -1.77
N TYR A 270 -3.28 14.06 -0.63
CA TYR A 270 -4.29 13.01 -0.53
C TYR A 270 -5.61 13.61 -0.05
N LEU A 271 -6.68 13.35 -0.80
CA LEU A 271 -8.05 13.66 -0.43
C LEU A 271 -8.73 12.37 0.03
N VAL A 272 -9.07 12.27 1.31
CA VAL A 272 -9.81 11.13 1.85
C VAL A 272 -11.29 11.45 1.77
N LEU A 273 -12.05 10.59 1.08
CA LEU A 273 -13.45 10.80 0.73
C LEU A 273 -14.28 9.59 1.15
N ASP A 274 -15.49 9.85 1.62
CA ASP A 274 -16.55 8.85 1.61
C ASP A 274 -17.16 8.81 0.20
N THR A 275 -17.24 7.62 -0.40
CA THR A 275 -17.84 7.42 -1.73
C THR A 275 -19.29 7.88 -1.85
N THR A 276 -20.03 8.01 -0.74
CA THR A 276 -21.36 8.63 -0.72
C THR A 276 -21.30 10.12 -1.13
N ALA A 277 -20.17 10.80 -0.88
CA ALA A 277 -19.92 12.16 -1.34
C ALA A 277 -19.73 12.23 -2.87
N LEU A 278 -19.33 11.13 -3.52
CA LEU A 278 -19.10 11.05 -4.97
C LEU A 278 -20.41 10.84 -5.78
N GLY A 279 -21.51 10.45 -5.13
CA GLY A 279 -22.69 9.90 -5.82
C GLY A 279 -24.05 10.56 -5.54
N SER A 280 -24.11 11.63 -4.76
CA SER A 280 -25.39 12.20 -4.30
C SER A 280 -26.07 13.20 -5.25
N GLY A 281 -25.43 13.55 -6.37
CA GLY A 281 -25.90 14.64 -7.24
C GLY A 281 -26.96 14.28 -8.29
N GLY A 282 -27.18 13.00 -8.58
CA GLY A 282 -28.17 12.57 -9.57
C GLY A 282 -29.22 11.69 -8.93
N GLU A 283 -30.48 12.13 -8.92
CA GLU A 283 -31.60 11.20 -8.82
C GLU A 283 -31.33 10.07 -9.82
N ARG A 284 -31.07 8.86 -9.31
CA ARG A 284 -31.01 7.63 -10.11
C ARG A 284 -32.43 7.39 -10.65
N GLY A 285 -32.88 8.22 -11.58
CA GLY A 285 -34.19 8.10 -12.18
C GLY A 285 -34.23 6.79 -12.95
N ASP A 286 -35.00 5.82 -12.45
CA ASP A 286 -35.44 4.54 -13.03
C ASP A 286 -34.53 3.81 -14.04
N ARG A 287 -33.23 4.13 -14.11
CA ARG A 287 -32.29 3.48 -15.04
C ARG A 287 -32.18 2.03 -14.62
N ASP A 288 -32.49 1.16 -15.58
CA ASP A 288 -32.54 -0.29 -15.46
C ASP A 288 -31.42 -0.82 -14.54
N GLU A 289 -31.84 -1.63 -13.56
CA GLU A 289 -31.00 -2.30 -12.56
C GLU A 289 -29.75 -2.92 -13.20
N GLY A 290 -28.61 -2.22 -13.14
CA GLY A 290 -27.36 -2.69 -13.74
C GLY A 290 -26.45 -1.62 -14.33
N GLY A 291 -26.87 -0.36 -14.39
CA GLY A 291 -26.04 0.74 -14.87
C GLY A 291 -24.77 0.94 -14.03
N ARG A 292 -23.61 0.65 -14.62
CA ARG A 292 -22.30 1.11 -14.13
C ARG A 292 -22.21 2.60 -14.39
N THR A 293 -21.99 3.41 -13.36
CA THR A 293 -21.71 4.84 -13.53
C THR A 293 -20.20 5.03 -13.49
N ASP A 294 -19.61 5.45 -14.59
CA ASP A 294 -18.19 5.83 -14.57
C ASP A 294 -18.05 7.26 -14.03
N LEU A 295 -17.17 7.46 -13.06
CA LEU A 295 -16.70 8.76 -12.61
C LEU A 295 -15.32 9.03 -13.20
N LEU A 296 -15.07 10.31 -13.46
CA LEU A 296 -13.78 10.82 -13.89
C LEU A 296 -13.32 11.86 -12.88
N VAL A 297 -12.26 11.53 -12.15
CA VAL A 297 -11.59 12.45 -11.23
C VAL A 297 -10.50 13.18 -12.00
N GLY A 298 -10.48 14.51 -11.90
CA GLY A 298 -9.56 15.36 -12.63
C GLY A 298 -8.86 16.36 -11.73
N VAL A 299 -7.61 16.67 -12.08
CA VAL A 299 -6.84 17.74 -11.48
C VAL A 299 -6.34 18.66 -12.58
N SER A 300 -6.48 19.96 -12.37
CA SER A 300 -5.94 21.00 -13.26
C SER A 300 -5.16 22.04 -12.47
N LEU A 301 -4.08 22.56 -13.07
CA LEU A 301 -3.29 23.67 -12.51
C LEU A 301 -3.08 24.76 -13.57
N GLY A 302 -3.51 25.99 -13.32
CA GLY A 302 -3.21 27.13 -14.20
C GLY A 302 -3.74 26.97 -15.63
N VAL A 303 -4.93 26.37 -15.78
CA VAL A 303 -5.64 26.22 -17.05
C VAL A 303 -6.94 27.03 -16.97
N ASP A 304 -6.99 28.16 -17.68
CA ASP A 304 -8.20 28.97 -17.80
C ASP A 304 -9.30 28.15 -18.48
N GLY A 305 -10.50 28.10 -17.86
CA GLY A 305 -11.62 27.31 -18.39
C GLY A 305 -11.53 25.79 -18.12
N ALA A 306 -10.76 25.36 -17.11
CA ALA A 306 -10.61 23.95 -16.73
C ALA A 306 -11.93 23.19 -16.45
N GLU A 307 -13.04 23.88 -16.25
CA GLU A 307 -14.39 23.28 -16.18
C GLU A 307 -14.73 22.47 -17.44
N SER A 308 -14.14 22.83 -18.59
CA SER A 308 -14.35 22.18 -19.89
C SER A 308 -13.22 21.22 -20.29
N ALA A 309 -12.30 20.87 -19.40
CA ALA A 309 -11.16 20.04 -19.77
C ALA A 309 -11.62 18.62 -20.17
N ASP A 310 -11.82 18.39 -21.46
CA ASP A 310 -12.03 17.08 -22.08
C ASP A 310 -10.88 16.14 -21.63
N PRO A 311 -11.17 14.89 -21.22
CA PRO A 311 -10.10 13.93 -20.94
C PRO A 311 -9.07 13.83 -22.08
N GLY A 312 -9.50 14.01 -23.34
CA GLY A 312 -8.61 14.05 -24.50
C GLY A 312 -7.63 15.24 -24.52
N ALA A 313 -7.95 16.34 -23.84
CA ALA A 313 -7.09 17.52 -23.73
C ALA A 313 -5.94 17.35 -22.71
N ALA A 314 -5.98 16.31 -21.85
CA ALA A 314 -4.85 16.01 -20.96
C ALA A 314 -3.65 15.40 -21.69
N ALA A 315 -3.86 14.78 -22.85
CA ALA A 315 -2.77 14.16 -23.60
C ALA A 315 -1.72 15.21 -23.99
N GLY A 316 -0.56 15.17 -23.34
CA GLY A 316 0.55 16.10 -23.56
C GLY A 316 0.44 17.43 -22.81
N ASN A 317 -0.59 17.64 -21.98
CA ASN A 317 -0.68 18.81 -21.11
C ASN A 317 -0.18 18.44 -19.70
N PRO A 318 1.01 18.89 -19.27
CA PRO A 318 1.58 18.53 -17.97
C PRO A 318 0.82 19.14 -16.79
N ARG A 319 -0.19 19.97 -17.02
CA ARG A 319 -1.01 20.63 -16.00
C ARG A 319 -2.37 19.99 -15.80
N LEU A 320 -2.66 18.91 -16.52
CA LEU A 320 -3.92 18.18 -16.46
C LEU A 320 -3.64 16.71 -16.23
N ALA A 321 -4.34 16.12 -15.26
CA ALA A 321 -4.40 14.67 -15.11
C ALA A 321 -5.82 14.23 -14.79
N PHE A 322 -6.19 13.06 -15.30
CA PHE A 322 -7.49 12.46 -15.05
C PHE A 322 -7.32 10.98 -14.74
N GLU A 323 -8.18 10.47 -13.86
CA GLU A 323 -8.30 9.05 -13.56
C GLU A 323 -9.77 8.64 -13.55
N ARG A 324 -10.07 7.53 -14.23
CA ARG A 324 -11.44 7.01 -14.34
C ARG A 324 -11.66 5.93 -13.30
N VAL A 325 -12.79 5.98 -12.61
CA VAL A 325 -13.20 4.97 -11.65
C VAL A 325 -14.67 4.61 -11.84
N ALA A 326 -15.00 3.33 -11.78
CA ALA A 326 -16.39 2.89 -11.86
C ALA A 326 -17.08 2.93 -10.50
N VAL A 327 -18.24 3.56 -10.38
CA VAL A 327 -19.12 3.35 -9.23
C VAL A 327 -19.99 2.14 -9.53
N VAL A 328 -19.84 1.11 -8.71
CA VAL A 328 -20.59 -0.15 -8.83
C VAL A 328 -21.37 -0.39 -7.54
N ASP A 329 -22.49 -1.10 -7.65
CA ASP A 329 -23.19 -1.53 -6.44
C ASP A 329 -22.37 -2.57 -5.67
N ALA A 330 -22.55 -2.60 -4.35
CA ALA A 330 -22.03 -3.67 -3.51
C ALA A 330 -22.59 -5.00 -4.05
N ARG A 331 -21.74 -6.01 -4.27
CA ARG A 331 -22.14 -7.35 -4.69
C ARG A 331 -21.25 -8.40 -4.05
N ALA A 332 -21.82 -9.56 -3.76
CA ALA A 332 -21.12 -10.73 -3.23
C ALA A 332 -21.69 -12.01 -3.85
N THR A 333 -20.81 -12.95 -4.19
CA THR A 333 -21.18 -14.22 -4.83
C THR A 333 -20.41 -15.36 -4.19
N VAL A 334 -21.05 -16.52 -4.03
CA VAL A 334 -20.40 -17.73 -3.54
C VAL A 334 -19.55 -18.34 -4.66
N ALA A 335 -18.31 -18.71 -4.34
CA ALA A 335 -17.40 -19.35 -5.30
C ALA A 335 -17.97 -20.72 -5.74
N GLY A 336 -17.97 -20.97 -7.05
CA GLY A 336 -18.43 -22.25 -7.62
C GLY A 336 -19.96 -22.46 -7.61
N ALA A 337 -20.75 -21.51 -7.08
CA ALA A 337 -22.20 -21.61 -7.09
C ALA A 337 -22.76 -21.53 -8.51
N GLY A 338 -22.50 -20.45 -9.26
CA GLY A 338 -23.14 -20.27 -10.57
C GLY A 338 -24.66 -20.52 -10.49
N ASP A 339 -25.20 -21.38 -11.35
CA ASP A 339 -26.60 -21.83 -11.30
C ASP A 339 -26.83 -23.05 -10.38
N ARG A 340 -25.81 -23.49 -9.65
CA ARG A 340 -25.84 -24.67 -8.77
C ARG A 340 -26.14 -24.27 -7.33
N THR A 341 -26.75 -25.21 -6.61
CA THR A 341 -26.97 -25.09 -5.17
C THR A 341 -25.65 -25.21 -4.41
N VAL A 342 -25.43 -24.32 -3.43
CA VAL A 342 -24.27 -24.39 -2.53
C VAL A 342 -24.43 -25.60 -1.61
N GLU A 343 -23.44 -26.49 -1.58
CA GLU A 343 -23.46 -27.68 -0.71
C GLU A 343 -22.56 -27.48 0.51
N LEU A 344 -23.14 -27.45 1.71
CA LEU A 344 -22.41 -27.36 2.97
C LEU A 344 -22.59 -28.64 3.80
N VAL A 345 -21.61 -28.97 4.64
CA VAL A 345 -21.67 -30.15 5.52
C VAL A 345 -22.17 -29.75 6.92
N PRO A 346 -22.91 -30.62 7.65
CA PRO A 346 -23.39 -30.33 9.00
C PRO A 346 -22.28 -30.50 10.04
N GLU A 347 -21.24 -29.66 9.97
CA GLU A 347 -20.10 -29.67 10.88
C GLU A 347 -19.83 -28.26 11.42
N ALA A 348 -19.07 -28.17 12.52
CA ALA A 348 -18.57 -26.90 13.01
C ALA A 348 -17.39 -26.42 12.16
N GLY A 349 -17.24 -25.10 11.98
CA GLY A 349 -16.10 -24.51 11.28
C GLY A 349 -16.17 -24.65 9.76
N VAL A 350 -17.37 -24.77 9.19
CA VAL A 350 -17.58 -24.91 7.75
C VAL A 350 -17.34 -23.59 7.06
N GLN A 351 -16.45 -23.58 6.08
CA GLN A 351 -16.09 -22.37 5.35
C GLN A 351 -16.96 -22.20 4.09
N LEU A 352 -17.56 -21.03 3.95
CA LEU A 352 -18.17 -20.54 2.72
C LEU A 352 -17.25 -19.48 2.11
N ARG A 353 -16.84 -19.67 0.87
CA ARG A 353 -15.94 -18.75 0.16
C ARG A 353 -16.64 -18.06 -0.98
N GLY A 354 -16.18 -16.86 -1.32
CA GLY A 354 -16.76 -16.12 -2.42
C GLY A 354 -15.95 -14.92 -2.87
N ARG A 355 -16.51 -14.20 -3.83
CA ARG A 355 -15.99 -12.94 -4.37
C ARG A 355 -16.94 -11.81 -4.04
N THR A 356 -16.41 -10.60 -3.90
CA THR A 356 -17.20 -9.40 -3.66
C THR A 356 -16.64 -8.20 -4.42
N THR A 357 -17.48 -7.22 -4.71
CA THR A 357 -17.05 -5.91 -5.21
C THR A 357 -16.58 -4.98 -4.10
N LEU A 358 -16.78 -5.33 -2.82
CA LEU A 358 -16.37 -4.54 -1.65
C LEU A 358 -14.84 -4.47 -1.51
N ALA A 359 -14.34 -3.40 -0.90
CA ALA A 359 -12.93 -3.14 -0.70
C ALA A 359 -12.37 -4.07 0.38
N PRO A 360 -11.04 -4.32 0.37
CA PRO A 360 -10.38 -4.98 1.49
C PRO A 360 -10.64 -4.26 2.81
N GLY A 361 -10.78 -5.05 3.89
CA GLY A 361 -11.08 -4.53 5.23
C GLY A 361 -12.56 -4.15 5.44
N THR A 362 -13.37 -4.03 4.38
CA THR A 362 -14.82 -3.82 4.53
C THR A 362 -15.44 -5.04 5.20
N ALA A 363 -16.25 -4.81 6.23
CA ALA A 363 -16.97 -5.89 6.88
C ALA A 363 -18.17 -6.35 6.04
N LEU A 364 -18.36 -7.67 5.93
CA LEU A 364 -19.46 -8.31 5.21
C LEU A 364 -20.15 -9.29 6.16
N ASP A 365 -21.45 -9.09 6.38
CA ASP A 365 -22.26 -10.06 7.10
C ASP A 365 -22.80 -11.10 6.11
N VAL A 366 -22.57 -12.38 6.43
CA VAL A 366 -23.02 -13.52 5.63
C VAL A 366 -24.04 -14.31 6.43
N PHE A 367 -25.22 -14.49 5.86
CA PHE A 367 -26.36 -15.14 6.51
C PHE A 367 -26.70 -16.44 5.78
N LEU A 368 -26.88 -17.52 6.54
CA LEU A 368 -27.54 -18.74 6.08
C LEU A 368 -28.91 -18.80 6.76
N THR A 369 -29.99 -18.75 5.99
CA THR A 369 -31.36 -18.81 6.53
C THR A 369 -32.01 -20.12 6.13
N GLY A 370 -32.34 -20.96 7.11
CA GLY A 370 -33.08 -22.21 6.88
C GLY A 370 -34.56 -21.96 6.55
N PRO A 371 -35.32 -23.01 6.14
CA PRO A 371 -36.73 -22.89 5.75
C PRO A 371 -37.63 -22.39 6.89
N ASP A 372 -37.25 -22.69 8.13
CA ASP A 372 -38.00 -22.31 9.33
C ASP A 372 -37.70 -20.86 9.77
N GLY A 373 -36.91 -20.12 8.99
CA GLY A 373 -36.42 -18.78 9.34
C GLY A 373 -35.27 -18.79 10.34
N THR A 374 -34.73 -19.96 10.70
CA THR A 374 -33.55 -20.07 11.56
C THR A 374 -32.34 -19.48 10.83
N ALA A 375 -31.77 -18.41 11.39
CA ALA A 375 -30.63 -17.70 10.80
C ALA A 375 -29.32 -18.10 11.49
N TYR A 376 -28.37 -18.59 10.71
CA TYR A 376 -26.97 -18.70 11.08
C TYR A 376 -26.26 -17.49 10.50
N ARG A 377 -25.58 -16.73 11.37
CA ARG A 377 -24.89 -15.51 10.97
C ARG A 377 -23.40 -15.67 11.26
N ASP A 378 -22.59 -15.32 10.29
CA ASP A 378 -21.19 -15.07 10.50
C ASP A 378 -20.84 -13.67 9.98
N ARG A 379 -19.82 -13.06 10.60
CA ARG A 379 -19.29 -11.77 10.19
C ARG A 379 -17.85 -11.99 9.78
N THR A 380 -17.56 -11.71 8.52
CA THR A 380 -16.20 -11.78 7.99
C THR A 380 -15.74 -10.41 7.51
N ALA A 381 -14.46 -10.12 7.70
CA ALA A 381 -13.82 -9.05 6.94
C ALA A 381 -13.57 -9.54 5.50
N VAL A 382 -13.69 -8.64 4.54
CA VAL A 382 -13.29 -8.88 3.16
C VAL A 382 -11.76 -8.80 3.08
N ALA A 383 -11.15 -9.77 2.41
CA ALA A 383 -9.72 -9.82 2.19
C ALA A 383 -9.38 -9.41 0.74
N ALA A 384 -8.28 -8.68 0.57
CA ALA A 384 -7.68 -8.45 -0.73
C ALA A 384 -7.14 -9.78 -1.29
N ALA A 385 -7.48 -10.15 -2.53
CA ALA A 385 -6.92 -11.32 -3.18
C ALA A 385 -6.69 -11.08 -4.69
N GLY A 386 -5.51 -10.56 -5.03
CA GLY A 386 -5.15 -10.25 -6.43
C GLY A 386 -6.06 -9.18 -7.03
N ASN A 387 -6.47 -9.35 -8.29
CA ASN A 387 -7.30 -8.40 -9.05
C ASN A 387 -8.78 -8.37 -8.60
N GLY A 388 -9.08 -8.76 -7.35
CA GLY A 388 -10.43 -8.75 -6.81
C GLY A 388 -10.47 -8.99 -5.31
N SER A 389 -11.64 -8.75 -4.72
CA SER A 389 -11.86 -8.97 -3.29
C SER A 389 -12.52 -10.32 -3.05
N SER A 390 -12.05 -11.04 -2.03
CA SER A 390 -12.57 -12.35 -1.64
C SER A 390 -13.03 -12.34 -0.19
N PHE A 391 -13.88 -13.28 0.18
CA PHE A 391 -14.30 -13.46 1.57
C PHE A 391 -14.33 -14.95 1.93
N VAL A 392 -14.17 -15.23 3.23
CA VAL A 392 -14.32 -16.56 3.83
C VAL A 392 -15.15 -16.43 5.10
N ALA A 393 -16.40 -16.86 5.04
CA ALA A 393 -17.27 -16.94 6.23
C ALA A 393 -17.20 -18.35 6.82
N THR A 394 -17.24 -18.45 8.15
CA THR A 394 -17.17 -19.71 8.89
C THR A 394 -18.43 -19.93 9.71
N PHE A 395 -19.10 -21.07 9.51
CA PHE A 395 -20.35 -21.39 10.19
C PHE A 395 -20.21 -22.62 11.08
N ASP A 396 -20.97 -22.64 12.18
CA ASP A 396 -21.22 -23.86 12.93
C ASP A 396 -22.55 -24.47 12.51
N LEU A 397 -22.47 -25.57 11.75
CA LEU A 397 -23.62 -26.30 11.25
C LEU A 397 -23.81 -27.66 11.95
N SER A 398 -23.14 -27.89 13.08
CA SER A 398 -23.14 -29.20 13.77
C SER A 398 -24.51 -29.63 14.32
N GLY A 399 -25.42 -28.68 14.52
CA GLY A 399 -26.80 -28.92 14.95
C GLY A 399 -27.84 -28.93 13.83
N VAL A 400 -27.43 -28.71 12.57
CA VAL A 400 -28.36 -28.59 11.44
C VAL A 400 -28.64 -29.98 10.86
N GLU A 401 -29.92 -30.27 10.63
CA GLU A 401 -30.31 -31.52 9.99
C GLU A 401 -29.76 -31.62 8.56
N ARG A 402 -29.59 -32.86 8.11
CA ARG A 402 -29.14 -33.11 6.73
C ARG A 402 -30.29 -32.87 5.77
N ARG A 403 -29.96 -32.42 4.56
CA ARG A 403 -30.90 -31.99 3.50
C ARG A 403 -31.77 -30.81 3.92
N THR A 404 -31.35 -30.06 4.93
CA THR A 404 -31.94 -28.77 5.23
C THR A 404 -31.49 -27.79 4.15
N ASP A 405 -32.43 -27.30 3.37
CA ASP A 405 -32.18 -26.23 2.42
C ASP A 405 -31.92 -24.91 3.16
N PHE A 406 -31.18 -24.00 2.56
CA PHE A 406 -30.95 -22.68 3.11
C PHE A 406 -30.79 -21.65 1.99
N GLU A 407 -31.02 -20.38 2.34
CA GLU A 407 -30.65 -19.25 1.51
C GLU A 407 -29.39 -18.58 2.05
N VAL A 408 -28.42 -18.35 1.16
CA VAL A 408 -27.26 -17.51 1.44
C VAL A 408 -27.63 -16.08 1.08
N ALA A 409 -27.55 -15.18 2.05
CA ALA A 409 -27.70 -13.74 1.85
C ALA A 409 -26.46 -12.99 2.32
N PHE A 410 -26.23 -11.83 1.71
CA PHE A 410 -25.10 -10.95 2.00
C PHE A 410 -25.63 -9.56 2.33
N ALA A 411 -25.15 -8.96 3.42
CA ALA A 411 -25.47 -7.57 3.77
C ALA A 411 -24.26 -6.86 4.36
N ARG A 412 -24.29 -5.54 4.33
CA ARG A 412 -23.29 -4.73 5.03
C ARG A 412 -23.73 -4.52 6.49
N PRO A 413 -22.81 -4.44 7.46
CA PRO A 413 -23.18 -4.28 8.87
C PRO A 413 -23.91 -2.98 9.20
N ASP A 414 -23.65 -1.91 8.44
CA ASP A 414 -24.29 -0.59 8.54
C ASP A 414 -25.68 -0.55 7.88
N ALA A 415 -25.96 -1.47 6.96
CA ALA A 415 -27.24 -1.64 6.30
C ALA A 415 -27.69 -3.12 6.31
N PRO A 416 -27.94 -3.73 7.49
CA PRO A 416 -28.16 -5.18 7.60
C PRO A 416 -29.45 -5.66 6.93
N THR A 417 -30.37 -4.74 6.62
CA THR A 417 -31.61 -5.02 5.87
C THR A 417 -31.45 -4.86 4.36
N GLU A 418 -30.39 -4.20 3.91
CA GLU A 418 -30.08 -4.00 2.49
C GLU A 418 -29.18 -5.15 2.01
N ARG A 419 -29.75 -6.03 1.18
CA ARG A 419 -28.98 -7.12 0.59
C ARG A 419 -28.06 -6.56 -0.49
N VAL A 420 -26.78 -6.92 -0.43
CA VAL A 420 -25.82 -6.53 -1.49
C VAL A 420 -25.95 -7.44 -2.72
N SER A 421 -26.64 -8.57 -2.65
CA SER A 421 -26.86 -9.45 -3.81
C SER A 421 -28.13 -10.28 -3.67
N PRO A 422 -28.67 -10.81 -4.79
CA PRO A 422 -29.70 -11.84 -4.75
C PRO A 422 -29.28 -13.01 -3.87
N THR A 423 -30.24 -13.69 -3.25
CA THR A 423 -29.95 -14.88 -2.45
C THR A 423 -29.50 -16.04 -3.33
N THR A 424 -28.54 -16.81 -2.82
CA THR A 424 -28.10 -18.06 -3.45
C THR A 424 -28.68 -19.24 -2.69
N ALA A 425 -29.36 -20.16 -3.38
CA ALA A 425 -29.87 -21.37 -2.76
C ALA A 425 -28.72 -22.32 -2.38
N GLY A 426 -28.84 -22.96 -1.23
CA GLY A 426 -27.94 -24.01 -0.79
C GLY A 426 -28.66 -25.11 -0.03
N THR A 427 -27.95 -26.20 0.22
CA THR A 427 -28.47 -27.34 0.97
C THR A 427 -27.38 -27.94 1.83
N VAL A 428 -27.73 -28.32 3.06
CA VAL A 428 -26.83 -29.04 3.95
C VAL A 428 -26.77 -30.47 3.45
N VAL A 429 -25.75 -30.81 2.68
CA VAL A 429 -25.63 -32.16 2.16
C VAL A 429 -25.26 -33.12 3.26
N ARG A 430 -25.82 -34.33 3.16
CA ARG A 430 -25.25 -35.46 3.87
C ARG A 430 -23.80 -35.54 3.43
N VAL A 431 -22.85 -35.45 4.38
CA VAL A 431 -21.57 -36.13 4.23
C VAL A 431 -21.97 -37.57 3.95
N ARG A 432 -22.06 -37.97 2.66
CA ARG A 432 -21.93 -39.38 2.35
C ARG A 432 -20.64 -39.71 3.09
N PRO A 433 -20.62 -40.62 4.09
CA PRO A 433 -19.35 -41.06 4.66
C PRO A 433 -18.53 -41.38 3.42
N ARG A 434 -17.55 -40.51 3.17
CA ARG A 434 -16.98 -40.40 1.84
C ARG A 434 -16.03 -41.58 1.83
N ALA A 435 -16.57 -42.76 1.48
CA ALA A 435 -15.84 -44.00 1.44
C ALA A 435 -14.64 -43.69 0.57
N GLY A 436 -13.50 -43.65 1.24
CA GLY A 436 -12.34 -42.96 0.78
C GLY A 436 -11.18 -43.64 1.46
N SER A 437 -10.27 -44.17 0.66
CA SER A 437 -9.02 -44.71 1.16
C SER A 437 -7.92 -44.12 0.32
N VAL A 438 -6.77 -43.91 0.95
CA VAL A 438 -5.53 -43.63 0.25
C VAL A 438 -4.49 -44.55 0.86
N GLU A 439 -3.69 -45.16 0.01
CA GLU A 439 -2.63 -46.11 0.36
C GLU A 439 -1.40 -45.79 -0.49
N LEU A 440 -0.27 -45.61 0.17
CA LEU A 440 1.06 -45.56 -0.44
C LEU A 440 1.56 -47.00 -0.59
N ALA A 441 1.60 -47.52 -1.82
CA ALA A 441 1.83 -48.93 -2.07
C ALA A 441 3.15 -49.44 -1.48
N ASN A 442 3.14 -50.70 -1.01
CA ASN A 442 4.31 -51.43 -0.52
C ASN A 442 5.27 -51.80 -1.68
N GLY A 443 6.06 -50.84 -2.13
CA GLY A 443 7.21 -51.06 -3.01
C GLY A 443 8.38 -50.18 -2.56
N THR A 444 9.61 -50.52 -2.97
CA THR A 444 10.74 -49.59 -2.90
C THR A 444 10.31 -48.32 -3.62
N LEU A 445 10.18 -47.22 -2.87
CA LEU A 445 10.01 -45.89 -3.45
C LEU A 445 11.25 -45.64 -4.29
N ASP A 446 11.09 -45.57 -5.62
CA ASP A 446 12.15 -44.97 -6.41
C ASP A 446 12.31 -43.52 -5.93
N PRO A 447 13.54 -42.98 -5.82
CA PRO A 447 13.79 -41.71 -5.14
C PRO A 447 12.91 -40.55 -5.59
N GLY A 448 12.43 -40.57 -6.84
CA GLY A 448 11.57 -39.54 -7.42
C GLY A 448 10.13 -39.94 -7.74
N THR A 449 9.66 -41.16 -7.41
CA THR A 449 8.26 -41.55 -7.71
C THR A 449 7.57 -42.25 -6.55
N ALA A 450 6.27 -42.01 -6.42
CA ALA A 450 5.40 -42.67 -5.44
C ALA A 450 4.24 -43.36 -6.12
N ARG A 451 3.98 -44.64 -5.78
CA ARG A 451 2.78 -45.34 -6.24
C ARG A 451 1.65 -45.14 -5.23
N VAL A 452 0.60 -44.48 -5.67
CA VAL A 452 -0.59 -44.19 -4.86
C VAL A 452 -1.74 -45.05 -5.33
N ARG A 453 -2.47 -45.65 -4.39
CA ARG A 453 -3.80 -46.22 -4.60
C ARG A 453 -4.79 -45.41 -3.81
N ALA A 454 -5.86 -44.97 -4.44
CA ALA A 454 -6.91 -44.24 -3.77
C ALA A 454 -8.27 -44.73 -4.24
N SER A 455 -9.22 -44.72 -3.32
CA SER A 455 -10.64 -44.88 -3.62
C SER A 455 -11.34 -43.62 -3.15
N ALA A 456 -12.29 -43.12 -3.94
CA ALA A 456 -13.09 -41.95 -3.58
C ALA A 456 -14.49 -42.08 -4.16
N ALA A 457 -15.51 -41.68 -3.39
CA ALA A 457 -16.90 -41.70 -3.86
C ALA A 457 -17.21 -40.67 -4.96
N HIS A 458 -16.36 -39.65 -5.12
CA HIS A 458 -16.46 -38.58 -6.12
C HIS A 458 -15.05 -38.25 -6.63
N ASP A 459 -14.97 -37.38 -7.63
CA ASP A 459 -13.70 -36.83 -8.08
C ASP A 459 -12.92 -36.20 -6.91
N ALA A 460 -11.63 -36.50 -6.88
CA ALA A 460 -10.75 -36.25 -5.77
C ALA A 460 -9.34 -36.01 -6.28
N VAL A 461 -8.50 -35.46 -5.42
CA VAL A 461 -7.06 -35.31 -5.65
C VAL A 461 -6.32 -35.85 -4.44
N VAL A 462 -5.26 -36.63 -4.65
CA VAL A 462 -4.33 -36.98 -3.58
C VAL A 462 -3.17 -36.00 -3.64
N GLY A 463 -2.95 -35.26 -2.55
CA GLY A 463 -1.74 -34.47 -2.37
C GLY A 463 -0.67 -35.28 -1.62
N LEU A 464 0.56 -35.27 -2.14
CA LEU A 464 1.73 -35.90 -1.51
C LEU A 464 2.58 -34.83 -0.84
N TYR A 465 2.94 -35.04 0.42
CA TYR A 465 3.69 -34.06 1.22
C TYR A 465 4.87 -34.70 1.92
N ARG A 466 5.94 -33.93 2.06
CA ARG A 466 7.03 -34.28 2.98
C ARG A 466 6.59 -33.96 4.41
N ARG A 467 6.74 -34.88 5.36
CA ARG A 467 6.55 -34.61 6.79
C ARG A 467 7.89 -34.71 7.52
N SER A 468 8.27 -33.63 8.16
CA SER A 468 9.41 -33.52 9.08
C SER A 468 8.90 -32.98 10.40
N ASN A 469 9.25 -33.59 11.54
CA ASN A 469 8.94 -33.07 12.88
C ASN A 469 7.44 -32.74 13.11
N ASN A 470 6.56 -33.63 12.69
CA ASN A 470 5.09 -33.54 12.82
C ASN A 470 4.37 -32.47 11.99
N SER A 471 5.04 -31.49 11.37
CA SER A 471 4.42 -30.50 10.49
C SER A 471 4.32 -30.97 9.04
N ARG A 472 3.31 -30.48 8.32
CA ARG A 472 3.13 -30.73 6.89
C ARG A 472 4.10 -29.83 6.11
N GLY A 473 4.98 -30.44 5.33
CA GLY A 473 5.90 -29.73 4.43
C GLY A 473 5.26 -29.40 3.08
N PRO A 474 6.07 -29.00 2.09
CA PRO A 474 5.58 -28.61 0.76
C PRO A 474 4.89 -29.77 0.03
N LEU A 475 4.01 -29.43 -0.92
CA LEU A 475 3.41 -30.38 -1.86
C LEU A 475 4.50 -30.90 -2.79
N LEU A 476 4.73 -32.21 -2.77
CA LEU A 476 5.73 -32.91 -3.59
C LEU A 476 5.15 -33.41 -4.91
N GLY A 477 3.84 -33.67 -4.96
CA GLY A 477 3.19 -34.20 -6.14
C GLY A 477 1.71 -34.43 -5.88
N GLN A 478 0.96 -34.72 -6.94
CA GLN A 478 -0.47 -34.96 -6.83
C GLN A 478 -0.97 -36.03 -7.81
N LEU A 479 -2.07 -36.69 -7.45
CA LEU A 479 -2.76 -37.65 -8.31
C LEU A 479 -4.24 -37.29 -8.39
N ARG A 480 -4.76 -37.10 -9.60
CA ARG A 480 -6.21 -37.04 -9.80
C ARG A 480 -6.83 -38.43 -9.59
N VAL A 481 -7.89 -38.47 -8.80
CA VAL A 481 -8.64 -39.67 -8.44
C VAL A 481 -10.09 -39.47 -8.90
N PRO A 482 -10.46 -39.96 -10.10
CA PRO A 482 -11.85 -39.98 -10.52
C PRO A 482 -12.71 -40.76 -9.52
N ALA A 483 -14.02 -40.50 -9.49
CA ALA A 483 -14.95 -41.29 -8.70
C ALA A 483 -14.77 -42.81 -8.94
N GLY A 484 -14.55 -43.57 -7.86
CA GLY A 484 -14.21 -44.99 -7.90
C GLY A 484 -12.82 -45.28 -7.35
N ASN A 485 -12.07 -46.15 -8.02
CA ASN A 485 -10.70 -46.51 -7.63
C ASN A 485 -9.72 -45.95 -8.66
N ALA A 486 -8.66 -45.30 -8.18
CA ALA A 486 -7.53 -44.87 -8.98
C ALA A 486 -6.23 -45.47 -8.44
N SER A 487 -5.31 -45.80 -9.35
CA SER A 487 -3.94 -46.12 -8.97
C SER A 487 -2.98 -45.57 -10.01
N GLY A 488 -1.90 -44.95 -9.57
CA GLY A 488 -0.93 -44.33 -10.47
C GLY A 488 0.42 -44.15 -9.81
N PHE A 489 1.41 -43.85 -10.64
CA PHE A 489 2.69 -43.31 -10.20
C PHE A 489 2.59 -41.79 -10.23
N VAL A 490 3.14 -41.16 -9.21
CA VAL A 490 3.24 -39.70 -9.09
C VAL A 490 4.71 -39.35 -9.04
N ASP A 491 5.14 -38.53 -9.99
CA ASP A 491 6.47 -37.94 -9.98
C ASP A 491 6.54 -36.91 -8.85
N LEU A 492 7.58 -37.01 -8.05
CA LEU A 492 7.84 -36.10 -6.95
C LEU A 492 8.71 -34.94 -7.46
N ALA A 493 8.31 -33.71 -7.16
CA ALA A 493 9.07 -32.50 -7.47
C ALA A 493 10.48 -32.50 -6.85
N GLU A 494 10.64 -33.21 -5.73
CA GLU A 494 11.93 -33.46 -5.09
C GLU A 494 11.95 -34.85 -4.44
N PRO A 495 13.13 -35.52 -4.38
CA PRO A 495 13.24 -36.82 -3.75
C PRO A 495 13.02 -36.77 -2.23
N VAL A 496 12.45 -37.84 -1.68
CA VAL A 496 12.22 -37.95 -0.23
C VAL A 496 13.50 -38.41 0.47
N GLY A 497 14.13 -37.53 1.24
CA GLY A 497 15.38 -37.84 1.95
C GLY A 497 15.24 -38.97 2.98
N GLU A 498 16.38 -39.57 3.36
CA GLU A 498 16.48 -40.84 4.13
C GLU A 498 15.86 -40.84 5.54
N ASN A 499 15.32 -39.72 6.02
CA ASN A 499 14.62 -39.64 7.31
C ASN A 499 13.27 -38.91 7.22
N ALA A 500 12.78 -38.67 6.01
CA ALA A 500 11.50 -38.02 5.79
C ALA A 500 10.37 -39.05 5.68
N THR A 501 9.18 -38.64 6.12
CA THR A 501 7.95 -39.42 5.91
C THR A 501 7.18 -38.80 4.75
N LEU A 502 6.85 -39.59 3.74
CA LEU A 502 5.91 -39.20 2.69
C LEU A 502 4.49 -39.38 3.22
N VAL A 503 3.65 -38.36 3.10
CA VAL A 503 2.25 -38.39 3.54
C VAL A 503 1.35 -38.15 2.35
N ALA A 504 0.46 -39.10 2.06
CA ALA A 504 -0.61 -38.95 1.11
C ALA A 504 -1.89 -38.51 1.85
N VAL A 505 -2.54 -37.45 1.38
CA VAL A 505 -3.82 -36.99 1.90
C VAL A 505 -4.81 -36.91 0.75
N LEU A 506 -5.97 -37.54 0.92
CA LEU A 506 -7.04 -37.50 -0.08
C LEU A 506 -7.87 -36.22 0.12
N TYR A 507 -8.15 -35.51 -0.96
CA TYR A 507 -8.91 -34.28 -1.03
C TYR A 507 -10.08 -34.40 -1.99
N HIS A 508 -11.18 -33.75 -1.66
CA HIS A 508 -12.31 -33.59 -2.56
C HIS A 508 -12.04 -32.43 -3.48
N ASP A 509 -12.08 -32.74 -4.77
CA ASP A 509 -11.90 -31.81 -5.87
C ASP A 509 -13.18 -30.97 -5.98
N VAL A 510 -13.27 -29.90 -5.18
CA VAL A 510 -14.52 -29.11 -5.05
C VAL A 510 -14.76 -28.30 -6.32
N ASP A 511 -13.70 -27.84 -6.96
CA ASP A 511 -13.76 -27.01 -8.15
C ASP A 511 -13.70 -27.81 -9.47
N ALA A 512 -13.52 -29.14 -9.38
CA ALA A 512 -13.38 -30.05 -10.51
C ALA A 512 -12.20 -29.71 -11.44
N SER A 513 -11.16 -29.05 -10.91
CA SER A 513 -9.96 -28.68 -11.67
C SER A 513 -9.05 -29.87 -11.96
N GLY A 514 -9.18 -30.96 -11.20
CA GLY A 514 -8.29 -32.11 -11.26
C GLY A 514 -6.91 -31.88 -10.65
N ASN A 515 -6.67 -30.71 -10.05
CA ASN A 515 -5.44 -30.33 -9.37
C ASN A 515 -5.75 -29.96 -7.93
N LEU A 516 -4.79 -30.11 -7.03
CA LEU A 516 -4.99 -29.69 -5.65
C LEU A 516 -4.97 -28.16 -5.57
N THR A 517 -6.10 -27.55 -5.22
CA THR A 517 -6.22 -26.10 -5.00
C THR A 517 -6.61 -25.79 -3.57
N ASP A 518 -6.60 -24.50 -3.21
CA ASP A 518 -7.07 -24.06 -1.89
C ASP A 518 -8.58 -24.30 -1.69
N ALA A 519 -9.35 -24.51 -2.77
CA ALA A 519 -10.78 -24.83 -2.70
C ALA A 519 -11.03 -26.26 -2.21
N ASP A 520 -10.02 -27.13 -2.31
CA ASP A 520 -10.18 -28.54 -2.00
C ASP A 520 -10.18 -28.83 -0.50
N VAL A 521 -11.07 -29.72 -0.08
CA VAL A 521 -11.23 -30.08 1.33
C VAL A 521 -10.77 -31.52 1.57
N PRO A 522 -10.02 -31.79 2.65
CA PRO A 522 -9.59 -33.16 2.95
C PRO A 522 -10.80 -34.11 3.07
N TYR A 523 -10.73 -35.27 2.42
CA TYR A 523 -11.67 -36.36 2.69
C TYR A 523 -11.58 -36.72 4.17
N ARG A 524 -12.74 -36.89 4.83
CA ARG A 524 -12.81 -37.33 6.22
C ARG A 524 -13.63 -38.61 6.35
N VAL A 525 -13.12 -39.54 7.14
CA VAL A 525 -13.82 -40.75 7.60
C VAL A 525 -13.80 -40.70 9.13
N ASP A 526 -14.99 -40.78 9.74
CA ASP A 526 -15.19 -40.63 11.19
C ASP A 526 -14.53 -39.36 11.78
N GLY A 527 -14.67 -38.24 11.05
CA GLY A 527 -14.14 -36.94 11.45
C GLY A 527 -12.63 -36.76 11.26
N ARG A 528 -11.89 -37.80 10.86
CA ARG A 528 -10.43 -37.76 10.65
C ARG A 528 -10.08 -37.68 9.16
N PRO A 529 -9.08 -36.88 8.75
CA PRO A 529 -8.61 -36.87 7.37
C PRO A 529 -8.17 -38.26 6.90
N VAL A 530 -8.62 -38.67 5.71
CA VAL A 530 -8.15 -39.86 5.01
C VAL A 530 -6.72 -39.61 4.55
N ARG A 531 -5.78 -40.23 5.23
CA ARG A 531 -4.35 -40.09 4.97
C ARG A 531 -3.63 -41.41 5.19
N ASP A 532 -2.53 -41.58 4.47
CA ASP A 532 -1.55 -42.62 4.70
C ASP A 532 -0.16 -42.00 4.78
N ALA A 533 0.73 -42.63 5.53
CA ALA A 533 2.06 -42.10 5.78
C ALA A 533 3.09 -43.22 5.76
N ARG A 534 4.20 -42.98 5.08
CA ARG A 534 5.26 -43.97 4.90
C ARG A 534 6.63 -43.35 5.09
N GLY A 535 7.46 -43.95 5.94
CA GLY A 535 8.87 -43.59 6.02
C GLY A 535 9.58 -43.94 4.72
N ALA A 536 10.52 -43.10 4.28
CA ALA A 536 11.44 -43.48 3.22
C ALA A 536 12.15 -44.79 3.61
N PRO A 537 12.28 -45.77 2.71
CA PRO A 537 13.13 -46.93 2.99
C PRO A 537 14.54 -46.41 3.27
N ALA A 538 15.17 -46.87 4.34
CA ALA A 538 16.61 -46.66 4.53
C ALA A 538 17.28 -47.19 3.28
N SER A 539 17.90 -46.30 2.49
CA SER A 539 18.53 -46.69 1.24
C SER A 539 19.51 -47.81 1.56
N ALA A 540 19.35 -48.98 0.92
CA ALA A 540 20.34 -50.02 1.01
C ALA A 540 21.65 -49.38 0.56
N THR A 541 22.68 -49.38 1.42
CA THR A 541 23.98 -48.74 1.23
C THR A 541 24.67 -49.34 0.00
N GLY A 542 24.22 -48.96 -1.19
CA GLY A 542 24.81 -49.33 -2.46
C GLY A 542 26.08 -48.52 -2.61
N THR A 543 27.21 -49.17 -2.33
CA THR A 543 28.55 -48.68 -2.69
C THR A 543 28.49 -48.10 -4.11
N PRO A 544 28.92 -46.84 -4.34
CA PRO A 544 28.82 -46.24 -5.66
C PRO A 544 29.62 -47.08 -6.66
N LEU A 545 28.93 -47.69 -7.63
CA LEU A 545 29.58 -48.35 -8.74
C LEU A 545 30.24 -47.26 -9.58
N ALA A 546 31.58 -47.26 -9.64
CA ALA A 546 32.34 -46.37 -10.49
C ALA A 546 31.95 -46.61 -11.96
N THR A 547 31.29 -45.63 -12.57
CA THR A 547 30.99 -45.64 -14.01
C THR A 547 32.26 -45.30 -14.78
N THR A 548 32.94 -46.30 -15.32
CA THR A 548 33.93 -46.11 -16.39
C THR A 548 33.20 -45.83 -17.70
N SER A 549 33.23 -44.57 -18.15
CA SER A 549 32.77 -44.18 -19.49
C SER A 549 33.77 -44.66 -20.54
N SER A 550 33.42 -45.69 -21.30
CA SER A 550 34.05 -45.97 -22.60
C SER A 550 33.27 -45.25 -23.70
N VAL A 551 33.91 -44.24 -24.29
CA VAL A 551 33.47 -43.54 -25.49
C VAL A 551 33.65 -44.46 -26.69
N THR A 552 32.56 -44.82 -27.36
CA THR A 552 32.59 -45.33 -28.74
C THR A 552 32.10 -44.23 -29.65
N THR A 553 32.99 -43.78 -30.51
CA THR A 553 32.76 -42.83 -31.60
C THR A 553 31.96 -43.53 -32.69
N ASP A 554 30.87 -42.93 -33.16
CA ASP A 554 30.48 -43.13 -34.55
C ASP A 554 30.03 -41.83 -35.18
N ARG A 555 30.48 -41.67 -36.42
CA ARG A 555 30.69 -40.43 -37.15
C ARG A 555 29.74 -40.44 -38.35
N THR A 556 28.83 -39.48 -38.42
CA THR A 556 28.22 -39.10 -39.70
C THR A 556 28.16 -37.59 -39.81
N THR A 557 28.93 -37.12 -40.79
CA THR A 557 29.07 -35.74 -41.27
C THR A 557 27.92 -35.37 -42.21
N ASP A 558 27.45 -34.13 -42.12
CA ASP A 558 26.97 -33.22 -43.19
C ASP A 558 26.00 -32.20 -42.54
N GLY A 559 26.13 -30.88 -42.64
CA GLY A 559 27.09 -29.99 -43.26
C GLY A 559 26.72 -28.53 -42.95
N THR A 560 27.74 -27.66 -42.96
CA THR A 560 27.71 -26.27 -43.46
C THR A 560 27.02 -25.15 -42.66
N THR A 561 27.83 -24.52 -41.79
CA THR A 561 28.13 -23.08 -41.60
C THR A 561 27.08 -21.97 -41.89
N THR A 562 26.89 -21.05 -40.93
CA THR A 562 27.41 -19.65 -40.95
C THR A 562 27.34 -19.03 -39.55
N ALA A 563 28.39 -18.28 -39.18
CA ALA A 563 28.67 -17.73 -37.85
C ALA A 563 28.15 -16.29 -37.68
N SER A 564 27.95 -15.84 -36.43
CA SER A 564 28.62 -14.62 -35.89
C SER A 564 28.31 -14.42 -34.39
N SER A 565 29.39 -14.46 -33.58
CA SER A 565 29.81 -13.55 -32.48
C SER A 565 28.75 -12.76 -31.68
N GLY A 566 28.81 -12.59 -30.36
CA GLY A 566 29.88 -12.80 -29.39
C GLY A 566 29.50 -12.11 -28.06
N ASP A 567 30.39 -12.28 -27.08
CA ASP A 567 30.48 -11.58 -25.78
C ASP A 567 29.49 -11.92 -24.66
N ALA A 568 30.03 -12.78 -23.78
CA ALA A 568 29.66 -12.92 -22.39
C ALA A 568 30.26 -11.78 -21.56
N ALA A 569 29.42 -11.09 -20.79
CA ALA A 569 29.86 -10.27 -19.67
C ALA A 569 29.33 -10.88 -18.36
N THR A 570 30.27 -11.25 -17.51
CA THR A 570 30.10 -11.71 -16.13
C THR A 570 29.67 -10.53 -15.26
N VAL A 571 28.51 -10.59 -14.60
CA VAL A 571 28.13 -9.65 -13.54
C VAL A 571 28.27 -10.37 -12.20
N THR A 572 29.09 -9.78 -11.34
CA THR A 572 29.31 -10.18 -9.94
C THR A 572 28.28 -9.43 -9.11
N ASP A 573 27.42 -10.16 -8.39
CA ASP A 573 26.35 -9.60 -7.56
C ASP A 573 26.78 -9.70 -6.09
N GLU A 574 27.28 -8.59 -5.53
CA GLU A 574 27.52 -8.42 -4.09
C GLU A 574 26.21 -7.98 -3.43
N ARG A 575 25.61 -8.87 -2.63
CA ARG A 575 24.41 -8.58 -1.84
C ARG A 575 24.82 -8.46 -0.37
N GLU A 576 25.04 -7.23 0.09
CA GLU A 576 25.14 -6.91 1.52
C GLU A 576 23.74 -6.98 2.16
N GLY A 577 23.63 -7.77 3.22
CA GLY A 577 22.41 -7.91 4.03
C GLY A 577 22.44 -6.99 5.24
N THR A 578 21.49 -6.06 5.31
CA THR A 578 21.27 -5.17 6.46
C THR A 578 20.36 -5.86 7.48
N ALA A 579 20.82 -5.97 8.73
CA ALA A 579 20.09 -6.55 9.85
C ALA A 579 19.17 -5.53 10.54
N THR A 580 17.92 -5.94 10.80
CA THR A 580 16.90 -5.20 11.57
C THR A 580 17.09 -5.43 13.08
N PRO A 581 17.03 -4.39 13.94
CA PRO A 581 17.05 -4.57 15.39
C PRO A 581 15.65 -4.78 15.99
N ASP A 582 15.58 -5.71 16.94
CA ASP A 582 14.39 -6.12 17.71
C ASP A 582 14.18 -5.20 18.95
N PRO A 583 12.93 -4.86 19.36
CA PRO A 583 12.69 -3.89 20.42
C PRO A 583 12.69 -4.53 21.83
N LYS A 584 13.45 -3.94 22.75
CA LYS A 584 13.43 -4.28 24.18
C LYS A 584 12.23 -3.64 24.89
N THR A 585 11.42 -4.49 25.50
CA THR A 585 10.42 -4.16 26.52
C THR A 585 11.11 -3.78 27.83
N GLY A 586 10.74 -2.63 28.40
CA GLY A 586 11.20 -2.18 29.71
C GLY A 586 10.03 -1.63 30.53
N THR A 587 9.59 -2.41 31.52
CA THR A 587 8.71 -2.00 32.61
C THR A 587 9.52 -1.26 33.68
N THR A 588 9.06 -0.08 34.09
CA THR A 588 9.43 0.51 35.39
C THR A 588 8.25 1.24 35.99
N THR A 589 7.80 0.71 37.12
CA THR A 589 6.95 1.37 38.12
C THR A 589 7.87 2.11 39.09
N THR A 590 7.64 3.41 39.32
CA THR A 590 8.01 4.04 40.60
C THR A 590 7.07 5.20 40.91
N ASP A 591 6.40 5.04 42.05
CA ASP A 591 5.77 6.07 42.87
C ASP A 591 6.76 7.18 43.22
N SER A 592 6.34 8.44 43.16
CA SER A 592 6.77 9.49 44.09
C SER A 592 5.85 10.70 44.00
N THR A 593 5.12 10.89 45.09
CA THR A 593 4.38 12.07 45.50
C THR A 593 5.30 13.29 45.57
N GLU A 594 5.03 14.35 44.82
CA GLU A 594 5.46 15.68 45.24
C GLU A 594 4.43 16.76 44.88
N ARG A 595 4.20 17.60 45.89
CA ARG A 595 3.13 18.57 46.06
C ARG A 595 3.66 19.91 45.57
N GLY A 596 3.19 20.39 44.41
CA GLY A 596 3.49 21.73 43.91
C GLY A 596 2.21 22.45 43.51
N THR A 597 1.85 23.48 44.28
CA THR A 597 0.73 24.39 43.99
C THR A 597 1.18 25.45 43.00
N PRO A 598 0.45 25.72 41.91
CA PRO A 598 0.49 27.02 41.25
C PRO A 598 -0.84 27.75 41.44
N THR A 599 -0.70 28.99 41.91
CA THR A 599 -1.74 29.99 42.11
C THR A 599 -2.40 30.41 40.80
N SER A 600 -3.71 30.57 40.89
CA SER A 600 -4.63 31.15 39.92
C SER A 600 -4.16 32.48 39.33
N ASN A 601 -4.35 32.65 38.01
CA ASN A 601 -4.71 33.94 37.45
C ASN A 601 -5.81 33.75 36.40
N SER A 602 -6.82 34.60 36.53
CA SER A 602 -8.17 34.50 36.00
C SER A 602 -8.27 34.92 34.53
N ALA A 603 -9.03 34.16 33.75
CA ALA A 603 -9.69 34.62 32.53
C ALA A 603 -11.14 34.09 32.52
N PRO A 604 -12.14 34.89 32.12
CA PRO A 604 -13.56 34.55 32.29
C PRO A 604 -14.02 33.49 31.29
N GLY A 605 -14.44 32.33 31.81
CA GLY A 605 -15.06 31.26 31.03
C GLY A 605 -16.52 31.55 30.70
N PHE A 606 -16.89 31.41 29.43
CA PHE A 606 -18.26 31.15 29.02
C PHE A 606 -18.49 29.63 29.04
N GLY A 607 -19.34 29.16 29.96
CA GLY A 607 -19.67 27.75 30.10
C GLY A 607 -20.65 27.25 29.03
N PRO A 608 -20.65 25.93 28.72
CA PRO A 608 -21.41 25.31 27.63
C PRO A 608 -22.94 25.27 27.81
N THR A 609 -23.48 25.81 28.90
CA THR A 609 -24.93 25.83 29.18
C THR A 609 -25.70 26.96 28.47
N ALA A 610 -25.02 27.98 27.94
CA ALA A 610 -25.68 29.06 27.18
C ALA A 610 -25.95 28.69 25.71
N ALA A 611 -25.15 27.79 25.11
CA ALA A 611 -25.31 27.36 23.72
C ALA A 611 -26.53 26.45 23.49
N LEU A 612 -26.94 25.68 24.51
CA LEU A 612 -28.09 24.78 24.42
C LEU A 612 -29.44 25.52 24.50
N GLY A 613 -29.48 26.69 25.16
CA GLY A 613 -30.69 27.52 25.23
C GLY A 613 -31.05 28.21 23.90
N ALA A 614 -30.04 28.60 23.11
CA ALA A 614 -30.25 29.25 21.83
C ALA A 614 -30.76 28.28 20.74
N LEU A 615 -30.36 27.01 20.80
CA LEU A 615 -30.74 26.01 19.80
C LEU A 615 -32.19 25.51 19.97
N VAL A 616 -32.69 25.48 21.21
CA VAL A 616 -34.11 25.16 21.51
C VAL A 616 -35.04 26.32 21.13
N ALA A 617 -34.61 27.57 21.29
CA ALA A 617 -35.40 28.73 20.86
C ALA A 617 -35.55 28.81 19.33
N LEU A 618 -34.52 28.41 18.57
CA LEU A 618 -34.56 28.42 17.10
C LEU A 618 -35.43 27.30 16.51
N LEU A 619 -35.54 26.16 17.21
CA LEU A 619 -36.44 25.06 16.84
C LEU A 619 -37.92 25.36 17.13
N LEU A 620 -38.22 26.19 18.13
CA LEU A 620 -39.61 26.58 18.45
C LEU A 620 -40.16 27.69 17.56
N VAL A 621 -39.31 28.52 16.92
CA VAL A 621 -39.77 29.55 15.97
C VAL A 621 -40.12 28.93 14.61
N ARG A 622 -39.53 27.80 14.25
CA ARG A 622 -39.75 27.15 12.94
C ARG A 622 -41.07 26.36 12.86
N SER A 623 -41.68 26.00 13.99
CA SER A 623 -42.95 25.26 14.05
C SER A 623 -44.22 26.13 14.02
N VAL A 624 -44.10 27.46 14.07
CA VAL A 624 -45.26 28.38 14.10
C VAL A 624 -45.58 28.98 12.72
N VAL A 625 -44.73 28.81 11.71
CA VAL A 625 -44.99 29.31 10.34
C VAL A 625 -45.48 28.17 9.45
N GLY A 626 -46.78 27.86 9.56
CA GLY A 626 -47.47 26.98 8.62
C GLY A 626 -47.78 27.68 7.28
N PRO A 627 -47.83 26.94 6.16
CA PRO A 627 -48.04 27.52 4.83
C PRO A 627 -49.44 28.10 4.68
N ARG A 628 -49.52 29.40 4.36
CA ARG A 628 -50.75 30.05 3.89
C ARG A 628 -51.12 29.46 2.52
N ARG A 629 -52.21 28.71 2.47
CA ARG A 629 -52.90 28.37 1.21
C ARG A 629 -53.46 29.65 0.59
N SER A 630 -52.98 30.04 -0.58
CA SER A 630 -53.68 30.98 -1.47
C SER A 630 -54.78 30.24 -2.22
N ARG A 631 -55.95 30.89 -2.30
CA ARG A 631 -57.08 30.52 -3.14
C ARG A 631 -56.79 30.81 -4.61
#